data_AF-A0A7Y5QNG0-F1
#
_entry.id   AF-A0A7Y5QNG0-F1
#
_cell.length_a   1.000
_cell.length_b   1.000
_cell.length_c   1.000
_cell.angle_alpha   90.00
_cell.angle_beta   90.00
_cell.angle_gamma   90.00
#
_symmetry.space_group_name_H-M   'P 1'
#
loop_
_entity.id
_entity.type
_entity.pdbx_description
1 polymer ?
#
loop_
_entity_poly.entity_id
_entity_poly.type
_entity_poly.pdbx_seq_one_letter_code
_entity_poly.pdbx_strand_id
1 'polypeptide(L)' 'IVAPRYRGIRGNPVLFDAAMFGALRALEGEHGARDLIAADPSRVTMVDLAEPPPMDIDTPTDYEELLRRNRA' A
#
# COMPACT_ATOMS: atom_id res chain seq x y z
N ILE A 1 8.70 -9.60 0.48
CA ILE A 1 7.83 -8.41 0.37
C ILE A 1 7.91 -7.68 1.70
N VAL A 2 8.06 -6.36 1.69
CA VAL A 2 8.01 -5.55 2.91
C VAL A 2 6.86 -4.56 2.78
N ALA A 3 5.97 -4.53 3.77
CA ALA A 3 4.81 -3.64 3.76
C ALA A 3 4.65 -2.95 5.13
N PRO A 4 4.24 -1.68 5.17
CA PRO A 4 3.93 -1.00 6.41
C PRO A 4 2.58 -1.47 6.97
N ARG A 5 2.50 -1.49 8.30
CA ARG A 5 1.27 -1.65 9.08
C ARG A 5 1.09 -0.40 9.94
N TYR A 6 0.20 0.48 9.51
CA TYR A 6 -0.17 1.72 10.19
C TYR A 6 -1.32 1.43 11.15
N ARG A 7 -1.08 1.50 12.46
CA ARG A 7 -2.12 1.30 13.49
C ARG A 7 -2.97 0.03 13.27
N GLY A 8 -2.32 -1.07 12.86
CA GLY A 8 -2.97 -2.35 12.58
C GLY A 8 -3.46 -2.55 11.14
N ILE A 9 -3.41 -1.52 10.30
CA ILE A 9 -3.87 -1.56 8.90
C ILE A 9 -2.68 -1.59 7.95
N ARG A 10 -2.63 -2.56 7.03
CA ARG A 10 -1.62 -2.61 5.96
C ARG A 10 -1.84 -1.47 4.97
N GLY A 11 -0.77 -0.78 4.57
CA GLY A 11 -0.85 0.32 3.60
C GLY A 11 0.32 0.36 2.61
N ASN A 12 0.43 1.49 1.91
CA ASN A 12 1.54 1.81 1.01
C ASN A 12 2.61 2.65 1.74
N PRO A 13 3.88 2.66 1.28
CA PRO A 13 4.41 1.94 0.11
C PRO A 13 4.73 0.47 0.39
N VAL A 14 4.53 -0.41 -0.59
CA VAL A 14 4.97 -1.82 -0.52
C VAL A 14 6.26 -1.99 -1.32
N LEU A 15 7.25 -2.62 -0.70
CA LEU A 15 8.53 -2.95 -1.34
C LEU A 15 8.53 -4.41 -1.80
N PHE A 16 8.92 -4.60 -3.06
CA PHE A 16 9.11 -5.91 -3.68
C PHE A 16 10.58 -6.12 -4.02
N ASP A 17 11.07 -7.32 -3.74
CA ASP A 17 12.39 -7.74 -4.19
C ASP A 17 12.39 -7.87 -5.73
N ALA A 18 13.53 -7.63 -6.37
CA ALA A 18 13.67 -7.72 -7.82
C ALA A 18 13.29 -9.11 -8.38
N ALA A 19 13.46 -10.19 -7.60
CA ALA A 19 13.03 -11.53 -7.97
C ALA A 19 11.50 -11.63 -8.21
N MET A 20 10.71 -10.70 -7.66
CA MET A 20 9.26 -10.67 -7.85
C MET A 20 8.82 -9.90 -9.11
N PHE A 21 9.73 -9.27 -9.85
CA PHE A 21 9.36 -8.48 -11.03
C PHE A 21 8.69 -9.33 -12.11
N GLY A 22 9.07 -10.61 -12.24
CA GLY A 22 8.38 -11.54 -13.14
C GLY A 22 6.90 -11.70 -12.79
N ALA A 23 6.60 -11.94 -11.52
CA ALA A 23 5.23 -12.08 -11.03
C ALA A 23 4.44 -10.77 -11.12
N LEU A 24 5.08 -9.63 -10.80
CA LEU A 24 4.45 -8.30 -10.91
C LEU A 24 4.07 -7.95 -12.35
N ARG A 25 4.92 -8.28 -13.34
CA ARG A 25 4.62 -8.04 -14.76
C ARG A 25 3.51 -8.92 -15.33
N ALA A 26 3.22 -10.04 -14.68
CA ALA A 26 2.17 -10.96 -15.09
C ALA A 26 0.80 -10.60 -14.48
N LEU A 27 0.71 -9.53 -13.68
CA LEU A 27 -0.54 -9.08 -13.09
C LEU A 27 -1.46 -8.47 -14.15
N GLU A 28 -2.74 -8.79 -14.05
CA GLU A 28 -3.80 -8.26 -14.90
C GLU A 28 -4.94 -7.71 -14.02
N GLY A 29 -5.69 -6.73 -14.53
CA GLY A 29 -6.83 -6.14 -13.83
C GLY A 29 -6.48 -5.09 -12.77
N GLU A 30 -7.46 -4.72 -11.95
CA GLU A 30 -7.41 -3.53 -11.08
C GLU A 30 -6.88 -3.81 -9.67
N HIS A 31 -6.79 -5.07 -9.25
CA HIS A 31 -6.36 -5.42 -7.89
C HIS A 31 -4.84 -5.24 -7.68
N GLY A 32 -4.07 -5.16 -8.76
CA GLY A 32 -2.62 -4.99 -8.73
C GLY A 32 -1.92 -6.06 -7.88
N ALA A 33 -0.87 -5.67 -7.15
CA ALA A 33 -0.07 -6.62 -6.38
C ALA A 33 -0.74 -7.12 -5.08
N ARG A 34 -2.02 -6.78 -4.81
CA ARG A 34 -2.74 -7.24 -3.61
C ARG A 34 -2.78 -8.76 -3.53
N ASP A 35 -3.00 -9.42 -4.66
CA ASP A 35 -3.10 -10.88 -4.72
C ASP A 35 -1.76 -11.57 -4.46
N LEU A 36 -0.65 -10.99 -4.93
CA LEU A 36 0.70 -11.50 -4.64
C LEU A 36 1.05 -11.43 -3.15
N ILE A 37 0.55 -10.39 -2.45
CA ILE A 37 0.77 -10.23 -1.01
C ILE A 37 -0.08 -11.24 -0.23
N ALA A 38 -1.31 -11.48 -0.66
CA ALA A 38 -2.23 -12.42 -0.01
C ALA A 38 -1.87 -13.89 -0.27
N ALA A 39 -1.28 -14.20 -1.43
CA ALA A 39 -0.97 -15.56 -1.85
C ALA A 39 0.01 -16.29 -0.92
N ASP A 40 0.97 -15.57 -0.33
CA ASP A 40 1.94 -16.15 0.61
C ASP A 40 2.29 -15.15 1.73
N PRO A 41 1.51 -15.13 2.84
CA PRO A 41 1.76 -14.24 3.97
C PRO A 41 3.13 -14.45 4.62
N SER A 42 3.73 -15.64 4.50
CA SER A 42 5.06 -15.93 5.08
C SER A 42 6.19 -15.15 4.41
N ARG A 43 5.97 -14.69 3.17
CA ARG A 43 6.91 -13.85 2.41
C ARG A 43 6.76 -12.35 2.69
N VAL A 44 5.82 -11.96 3.56
CA VAL A 44 5.51 -10.57 3.87
C VAL A 44 6.05 -10.22 5.25
N THR A 45 7.06 -9.36 5.28
CA THR A 45 7.53 -8.72 6.51
C THR A 45 6.73 -7.44 6.73
N MET A 46 5.99 -7.37 7.84
CA MET A 46 5.26 -6.18 8.24
C MET A 46 6.16 -5.26 9.07
N VAL A 47 6.16 -3.97 8.74
CA VAL A 47 6.85 -2.92 9.49
C VAL A 47 5.82 -2.05 10.19
N ASP A 48 5.81 -2.05 11.52
CA ASP A 48 4.85 -1.28 12.29
C ASP A 48 5.21 0.22 12.29
N LEU A 49 4.23 1.04 11.94
CA LEU A 49 4.32 2.49 11.91
C LEU A 49 3.22 3.10 12.80
N ALA A 50 3.58 4.10 13.60
CA ALA A 50 2.68 4.74 14.55
C ALA A 50 1.81 5.82 13.88
N GLU A 51 2.29 6.35 12.77
CA GLU A 51 1.64 7.32 11.92
C GLU A 51 0.36 6.73 11.30
N PRO A 52 -0.63 7.57 10.92
CA PRO A 52 -1.71 7.12 10.07
C PRO A 52 -1.19 6.73 8.68
N PRO A 53 -1.89 5.83 7.96
CA PRO A 53 -1.57 5.56 6.57
C PRO A 53 -1.72 6.84 5.72
N PRO A 54 -1.00 6.94 4.58
CA PRO A 54 -1.27 7.96 3.58
C PRO A 54 -2.75 7.93 3.16
N MET A 55 -3.31 9.11 2.91
CA MET A 55 -4.67 9.24 2.41
C MET A 55 -4.70 8.96 0.90
N ASP A 56 -5.59 8.08 0.46
CA ASP A 56 -5.91 7.89 -0.95
C ASP A 56 -6.81 9.05 -1.42
N ILE A 57 -6.61 9.50 -2.66
CA ILE A 57 -7.33 10.64 -3.25
C ILE A 57 -8.09 10.13 -4.48
N ASP A 58 -9.28 9.59 -4.26
CA ASP A 58 -10.09 8.96 -5.31
C ASP A 58 -11.19 9.90 -5.83
N THR A 59 -11.61 10.85 -5.00
CA THR A 59 -12.70 11.79 -5.29
C THR A 59 -12.27 13.25 -5.14
N PRO A 60 -13.01 14.21 -5.74
CA PRO A 60 -12.78 15.63 -5.50
C PRO A 60 -12.86 16.00 -4.00
N THR A 61 -13.75 15.34 -3.25
CA THR A 61 -13.89 15.54 -1.80
C THR A 61 -12.62 15.15 -1.05
N ASP A 62 -11.96 14.05 -1.43
CA ASP A 62 -10.70 13.61 -0.82
C ASP A 62 -9.59 14.66 -1.02
N TYR A 63 -9.55 15.26 -2.22
CA TYR A 63 -8.60 16.32 -2.54
C TYR A 63 -8.87 17.59 -1.73
N GLU A 64 -10.14 18.00 -1.58
CA GLU A 64 -10.51 19.14 -0.75
C GLU A 64 -10.14 18.93 0.72
N GLU A 65 -10.29 17.71 1.23
CA GLU A 65 -9.86 17.36 2.58
C GLU A 65 -8.34 17.40 2.73
N LEU A 66 -7.59 16.89 1.75
CA LEU A 66 -6.13 16.98 1.74
C LEU A 66 -5.65 18.43 1.79
N LEU A 67 -6.27 19.33 1.02
CA LEU A 67 -5.94 20.76 1.03
C LEU A 67 -6.22 21.42 2.38
N ARG A 68 -7.30 21.03 3.06
CA ARG A 68 -7.61 21.52 4.42
C ARG A 68 -6.55 21.08 5.43
N ARG A 69 -6.11 19.82 5.37
CA ARG A 69 -5.09 19.26 6.28
C ARG A 69 -3.71 19.91 6.11
N ASN A 70 -3.32 20.28 4.88
CA ASN A 70 -2.00 20.88 4.60
C ASN A 70 -1.90 22.39 4.88
N ARG A 71 -3.01 23.07 5.18
CA ARG A 71 -3.04 24.51 5.48
C ARG A 71 -3.01 24.83 6.98
N ALA A 72 -3.12 23.81 7.85
CA ALA A 72 -3.02 23.90 9.30
C ALA A 72 -1.59 23.61 9.77
#